data_AF-A0A7C4AGZ3-F1
#
_entry.id   AF-A0A7C4AGZ3-F1
#
_cell.length_a   1.000
_cell.length_b   1.000
_cell.length_c   1.000
_cell.angle_alpha   90.00
_cell.angle_beta   90.00
_cell.angle_gamma   90.00
#
_symmetry.space_group_name_H-M   'P 1'
#
loop_
_entity.id
_entity.type
_entity.pdbx_description
1 polymer ?
#
loop_
_entity_poly.entity_id
_entity_poly.type
_entity_poly.pdbx_seq_one_letter_code
_entity_poly.pdbx_strand_id
1 'polypeptide(L)' 'MSIESAKAYMQRMREDPDFRKRVNQCEDPDANWTFLRESGFDFDIDEFKLAQKEVYELHGTDELPKN' A
#
# COMPACT_ATOMS: atom_id res chain seq x y z
N MET A 1 -3.13 12.39 -4.87
CA MET A 1 -2.20 12.39 -3.73
C MET A 1 -3.02 12.67 -2.49
N SER A 2 -3.47 11.61 -1.82
CA SER A 2 -4.27 11.68 -0.59
C SER A 2 -3.89 10.55 0.34
N ILE A 3 -3.76 10.84 1.64
CA ILE A 3 -3.55 9.82 2.69
C ILE A 3 -4.61 8.72 2.68
N GLU A 4 -5.86 9.03 2.33
CA GLU A 4 -6.95 8.04 2.26
C GLU A 4 -6.68 7.00 1.16
N SER A 5 -6.02 7.42 0.07
CA SER A 5 -5.57 6.51 -0.98
C SER A 5 -4.46 5.57 -0.48
N ALA A 6 -3.54 6.07 0.34
CA ALA A 6 -2.49 5.24 0.94
C ALA A 6 -3.06 4.21 1.93
N LYS A 7 -4.04 4.61 2.75
CA LYS A 7 -4.77 3.71 3.65
C LYS A 7 -5.51 2.61 2.89
N ALA A 8 -6.24 2.99 1.83
CA ALA A 8 -6.95 2.04 0.99
C ALA A 8 -5.98 1.03 0.32
N TYR A 9 -4.80 1.50 -0.12
CA TYR A 9 -3.74 0.63 -0.62
C TYR A 9 -3.26 -0.34 0.46
N MET A 10 -2.93 0.15 1.67
CA MET A 10 -2.48 -0.70 2.77
C MET A 10 -3.54 -1.73 3.18
N GLN A 11 -4.81 -1.34 3.22
CA GLN A 11 -5.92 -2.25 3.50
C GLN A 11 -6.01 -3.33 2.41
N ARG A 12 -5.97 -2.95 1.14
CA ARG A 12 -5.98 -3.91 0.03
C ARG A 12 -4.79 -4.86 0.06
N MET A 13 -3.59 -4.39 0.43
CA MET A 13 -2.41 -5.25 0.61
C MET A 13 -2.58 -6.29 1.75
N ARG A 14 -3.49 -6.06 2.69
CA ARG A 14 -3.85 -7.00 3.77
C ARG A 14 -4.96 -7.96 3.36
N GLU A 15 -5.99 -7.45 2.69
CA GLU A 15 -7.21 -8.20 2.35
C GLU A 15 -7.13 -8.96 1.01
N ASP A 16 -6.24 -8.53 0.11
CA ASP A 16 -6.07 -9.07 -1.25
C ASP A 16 -4.64 -9.62 -1.45
N PRO A 17 -4.42 -10.91 -1.14
CA PRO A 17 -3.12 -11.56 -1.30
C PRO A 17 -2.60 -11.60 -2.74
N ASP A 18 -3.50 -11.64 -3.73
CA ASP A 18 -3.14 -11.66 -5.15
C ASP A 18 -2.62 -10.29 -5.60
N PHE A 19 -3.29 -9.21 -5.18
CA PHE A 19 -2.81 -7.85 -5.37
C PHE A 19 -1.46 -7.65 -4.69
N ARG A 20 -1.31 -8.07 -3.42
CA ARG A 20 -0.02 -8.02 -2.71
C ARG A 20 1.07 -8.75 -3.46
N LYS A 21 0.79 -9.97 -3.93
CA LYS A 21 1.77 -10.77 -4.68
C LYS A 21 2.20 -10.04 -5.96
N ARG A 22 1.26 -9.44 -6.69
CA ARG A 22 1.54 -8.71 -7.93
C ARG A 22 2.40 -7.46 -7.69
N VAL A 23 2.09 -6.69 -6.64
CA VAL A 23 2.89 -5.54 -6.20
C VAL A 23 4.29 -5.98 -5.79
N ASN A 24 4.41 -7.04 -4.99
CA ASN A 24 5.70 -7.56 -4.52
C ASN A 24 6.55 -8.20 -5.63
N GLN A 25 5.92 -8.70 -6.70
CA GLN A 25 6.60 -9.22 -7.89
C GLN A 25 7.08 -8.12 -8.84
N CYS A 26 6.63 -6.88 -8.64
CA CYS A 26 7.06 -5.75 -9.43
C CYS A 26 8.41 -5.25 -8.92
N GLU A 27 9.49 -5.68 -9.57
CA GLU A 27 10.86 -5.29 -9.22
C GLU A 27 11.20 -3.85 -9.64
N ASP A 28 10.47 -3.31 -10.62
CA ASP A 28 10.64 -1.95 -11.13
C ASP A 28 9.78 -0.96 -10.32
N PRO A 29 10.40 -0.02 -9.59
CA PRO A 29 9.68 1.00 -8.82
C PRO A 29 8.74 1.84 -9.68
N ASP A 30 9.12 2.21 -10.90
CA ASP A 30 8.32 3.07 -11.77
C ASP A 30 7.09 2.33 -12.33
N ALA A 31 7.27 1.04 -12.64
CA ALA A 31 6.17 0.17 -13.04
C ALA A 31 5.20 -0.07 -11.87
N ASN A 32 5.72 -0.20 -10.64
CA ASN A 32 4.90 -0.40 -9.46
C ASN A 32 4.05 0.85 -9.17
N TRP A 33 4.64 2.05 -9.20
CA TRP A 33 3.91 3.31 -9.07
C TRP A 33 2.86 3.51 -10.16
N THR A 34 3.15 3.09 -11.39
CA THR A 34 2.19 3.14 -12.49
C THR A 34 1.02 2.18 -12.25
N PHE A 35 1.31 0.94 -11.82
CA PHE A 35 0.29 -0.04 -11.47
C PHE A 35 -0.61 0.43 -10.32
N LEU A 36 -0.04 1.09 -9.30
CA LEU A 36 -0.80 1.68 -8.20
C LEU A 36 -1.76 2.77 -8.73
N ARG A 37 -1.27 3.68 -9.57
CA ARG A 37 -2.09 4.73 -10.21
C ARG A 37 -3.20 4.16 -11.09
N GLU A 38 -2.90 3.14 -11.90
CA GLU A 38 -3.91 2.44 -12.72
C GLU A 38 -4.95 1.71 -11.85
N SER A 39 -4.55 1.24 -10.68
CA SER A 39 -5.44 0.63 -9.69
C SER A 39 -6.29 1.65 -8.92
N GLY A 40 -6.14 2.95 -9.22
CA GLY A 40 -6.86 4.05 -8.58
C GLY A 40 -6.19 4.57 -7.30
N PHE A 41 -4.96 4.15 -7.03
CA PHE A 41 -4.19 4.64 -5.89
C PHE A 41 -3.24 5.76 -6.29
N ASP A 42 -3.42 6.93 -5.67
CA ASP A 42 -2.59 8.10 -5.93
C ASP A 42 -2.18 8.76 -4.60
N PHE A 43 -0.96 8.43 -4.16
CA PHE A 43 -0.36 8.92 -2.92
C PHE A 43 1.16 9.05 -3.05
N ASP A 44 1.79 9.86 -2.19
CA ASP A 44 3.26 9.91 -2.06
C ASP A 44 3.80 9.07 -0.91
N ILE A 45 5.14 9.04 -0.82
CA ILE A 45 5.87 8.34 0.23
C ILE A 45 5.56 8.88 1.63
N ASP A 46 5.28 10.18 1.79
CA ASP A 46 5.03 10.76 3.11
C ASP A 46 3.62 10.45 3.59
N GLU A 47 2.63 10.47 2.69
CA GLU A 47 1.27 9.97 2.91
C GLU A 47 1.28 8.47 3.23
N PHE A 48 2.11 7.68 2.55
CA PHE A 48 2.27 6.26 2.84
C PHE A 48 2.81 6.02 4.25
N LYS A 49 3.85 6.76 4.68
CA LYS A 49 4.37 6.67 6.06
C LYS A 49 3.32 7.08 7.09
N LEU A 50 2.53 8.11 6.80
CA LEU A 50 1.49 8.58 7.71
C LEU A 50 0.36 7.54 7.84
N ALA A 51 -0.07 6.97 6.72
CA ALA A 51 -1.01 5.84 6.70
C ALA A 51 -0.44 4.62 7.45
N GLN A 52 0.85 4.31 7.27
CA GLN A 52 1.51 3.21 7.97
C GLN A 52 1.50 3.42 9.49
N LYS A 53 1.78 4.64 9.94
CA LYS A 53 1.70 5.00 11.36
C LYS A 53 0.27 4.85 11.91
N GLU A 54 -0.74 5.32 11.19
CA GLU A 54 -2.13 5.15 11.62
C GLU A 54 -2.56 3.68 11.65
N VAL A 55 -2.16 2.88 10.65
CA VAL A 55 -2.42 1.45 10.60
C VAL A 55 -1.71 0.72 11.76
N TYR A 56 -0.49 1.12 12.11
CA TYR A 56 0.22 0.63 13.29
C TYR A 56 -0.54 0.93 14.58
N GLU A 57 -0.99 2.17 14.75
CA GLU A 57 -1.76 2.58 15.94
C GLU A 57 -3.09 1.83 16.06
N LEU A 58 -3.74 1.51 14.93
CA LEU A 58 -5.00 0.76 14.90
C LEU A 58 -4.85 -0.74 15.15
N HIS A 59 -3.81 -1.38 14.60
CA HIS A 59 -3.65 -2.84 14.63
C HIS A 59 -2.55 -3.33 15.58
N GLY A 60 -1.78 -2.43 16.20
CA GLY A 60 -0.57 -2.74 16.96
C GLY A 60 0.59 -3.26 16.11
N THR A 61 0.45 -3.26 14.78
CA THR A 61 1.46 -3.70 13.82
C THR A 61 1.29 -3.04 12.45
N ASP A 62 2.41 -2.58 11.89
CA ASP A 62 2.54 -2.09 10.52
C ASP A 62 2.99 -3.20 9.57
N GLU A 63 3.38 -4.37 10.08
CA GLU A 63 3.72 -5.51 9.25
C GLU A 63 2.51 -5.88 8.40
N LEU A 64 2.67 -5.81 7.08
CA LEU A 64 1.76 -6.48 6.17
C LEU A 64 1.87 -7.99 6.43
N PRO A 65 0.76 -8.75 6.41
CA PRO A 65 0.80 -10.18 6.64
C PRO A 65 1.84 -10.81 5.73
N LYS A 66 2.83 -11.50 6.30
CA LYS A 66 3.82 -12.23 5.51
C LYS A 66 3.08 -13.38 4.82
N ASN A 67 3.15 -13.42 3.50
CA ASN A 67 2.69 -14.59 2.73
C ASN A 67 3.46 -15.83 3.17
#